data_AF-A0AA36C9Y2-F1
#
_entry.id   AF-A0AA36C9Y2-F1
#
_cell.length_a   1.000
_cell.length_b   1.000
_cell.length_c   1.000
_cell.angle_alpha   90.00
_cell.angle_beta   90.00
_cell.angle_gamma   90.00
#
_symmetry.space_group_name_H-M   'P 1'
#
loop_
_entity.id
_entity.type
_entity.pdbx_description
1 polymer ?
#
loop_
_entity_poly.entity_id
_entity_poly.type
_entity_poly.pdbx_seq_one_letter_code
_entity_poly.pdbx_strand_id
1 'polypeptide(L)'
;MAWDDMQELAPRTARSTYTHRILGMQLEARRRIRKQYGQPEFDGDTGNEGVDENLLQFDGGQQCRPVGPLGPPGKRGFNGTPGNRGLPGRVGGPGSDAEYCPCPPKGQQQVLEVKEYGADFPPNDIPAVSHPAAEPQHYHQLLATQDNYGIVNLPETPEVNPAAKNQEDRIREEPEMSETKGKVAIVGCGLIGSCWGAMFASAGYSVAVYEINDSLAQAGVGRIRGNLNTMQKEQLSRGKYTIEEAMAQVTRTVDLAEALHGAIYVQESTMESETFKKDIFSKMDAIAGPETILASSTSTIPASTFTETLKNRSRCLVVHPVNPPLYLSLTEVVPAPWTDEISVAKTVELMKDIGQTPVRLNREVLGFAVNRLQYALLAEAWRLVKDGVLDPEDVDKVMSEGLGPRYAFQGPLQTIHLNALGVEDYCNRYAAGIRRVLADMGPTPSFEEPEVIEKISLSMRTSVPDHPAALEQRKTNLARLAKLKRE
;
A
#
# COMPACT_ATOMS: atom_id res chain seq x y z
N MET A 1 25.61 38.27 5.37
CA MET A 1 26.86 37.48 5.26
C MET A 1 26.48 36.03 5.50
N ALA A 2 25.71 35.42 4.60
CA ALA A 2 26.05 35.07 3.21
C ALA A 2 26.94 33.82 3.18
N TRP A 3 26.32 32.71 2.76
CA TRP A 3 26.94 31.42 2.42
C TRP A 3 26.58 31.04 0.97
N ASP A 4 26.27 32.06 0.16
CA ASP A 4 26.24 32.00 -1.29
C ASP A 4 27.58 32.56 -1.76
N ASP A 5 28.47 31.68 -2.22
CA ASP A 5 29.64 31.91 -3.10
C ASP A 5 30.68 30.79 -2.91
N MET A 6 30.40 29.58 -3.42
CA MET A 6 31.45 28.62 -3.84
C MET A 6 30.90 27.46 -4.70
N GLN A 7 30.31 27.80 -5.85
CA GLN A 7 30.33 26.91 -7.02
C GLN A 7 31.13 27.58 -8.14
N GLU A 8 32.37 27.13 -8.35
CA GLU A 8 32.90 26.71 -9.65
C GLU A 8 34.37 26.25 -9.52
N LEU A 9 34.89 25.55 -10.56
CA LEU A 9 36.28 25.07 -10.73
C LEU A 9 36.73 23.79 -9.99
N ALA A 10 36.27 22.61 -10.45
CA ALA A 10 37.09 21.38 -10.54
C ALA A 10 36.49 20.34 -11.54
N PRO A 11 37.29 19.51 -12.25
CA PRO A 11 36.88 18.93 -13.53
C PRO A 11 36.23 17.53 -13.51
N ARG A 12 35.62 17.17 -14.66
CA ARG A 12 34.96 15.89 -14.95
C ARG A 12 35.94 14.68 -15.05
N THR A 13 36.46 14.17 -13.92
CA THR A 13 37.19 12.88 -13.88
C THR A 13 36.80 11.95 -12.71
N ALA A 14 35.93 12.38 -11.80
CA ALA A 14 35.61 11.66 -10.55
C ALA A 14 34.62 10.47 -10.65
N ARG A 15 34.39 9.88 -11.84
CA ARG A 15 33.50 8.70 -12.01
C ARG A 15 34.21 7.35 -12.21
N SER A 16 35.54 7.31 -12.28
CA SER A 16 36.31 6.06 -12.45
C SER A 16 36.81 5.46 -11.12
N THR A 17 37.18 6.30 -10.16
CA THR A 17 37.88 5.89 -8.93
C THR A 17 36.99 5.23 -7.86
N TYR A 18 35.67 5.42 -7.90
CA TYR A 18 34.76 4.81 -6.92
C TYR A 18 34.48 3.34 -7.24
N THR A 19 34.28 3.01 -8.52
CA THR A 19 33.98 1.66 -9.01
C THR A 19 35.15 0.69 -8.75
N HIS A 20 36.39 1.15 -8.95
CA HIS A 20 37.59 0.35 -8.66
C HIS A 20 37.78 0.03 -7.17
N ARG A 21 37.39 0.92 -6.24
CA ARG A 21 37.46 0.64 -4.79
C ARG A 21 36.47 -0.44 -4.36
N ILE A 22 35.25 -0.40 -4.87
CA ILE A 22 34.23 -1.42 -4.56
C ILE A 22 34.63 -2.79 -5.11
N LEU A 23 35.14 -2.86 -6.35
CA LEU A 23 35.64 -4.12 -6.93
C LEU A 23 36.82 -4.69 -6.13
N GLY A 24 37.76 -3.83 -5.69
CA GLY A 24 38.89 -4.22 -4.85
C GLY A 24 38.44 -4.83 -3.52
N MET A 25 37.52 -4.17 -2.81
CA MET A 25 36.96 -4.66 -1.54
C MET A 25 36.23 -6.00 -1.70
N GLN A 26 35.48 -6.20 -2.79
CA GLN A 26 34.79 -7.47 -3.06
C GLN A 26 35.77 -8.62 -3.39
N LEU A 27 36.84 -8.35 -4.14
CA LEU A 27 37.89 -9.34 -4.42
C LEU A 27 38.66 -9.71 -3.15
N GLU A 28 38.92 -8.75 -2.27
CA GLU A 28 39.63 -8.99 -1.01
C GLU A 28 38.77 -9.76 0.00
N ALA A 29 37.46 -9.48 0.06
CA ALA A 29 36.50 -10.28 0.83
C ALA A 29 36.44 -11.74 0.32
N ARG A 30 36.37 -11.95 -1.01
CA ARG A 30 36.40 -13.30 -1.62
C ARG A 30 37.70 -14.05 -1.31
N ARG A 31 38.86 -13.37 -1.29
CA ARG A 31 40.14 -13.97 -0.87
C ARG A 31 40.15 -14.39 0.60
N ARG A 32 39.58 -13.58 1.51
CA ARG A 32 39.46 -13.93 2.94
C ARG A 32 38.56 -15.15 3.15
N ILE A 33 37.41 -15.21 2.47
CA ILE A 33 36.49 -16.36 2.50
C ILE A 33 37.18 -17.63 1.97
N ARG A 34 37.87 -17.58 0.81
CA ARG A 34 38.63 -18.73 0.29
C ARG A 34 39.68 -19.24 1.29
N LYS A 35 40.40 -18.34 1.97
CA LYS A 35 41.43 -18.71 2.95
C LYS A 35 40.86 -19.30 4.26
N GLN A 36 39.60 -19.01 4.56
CA GLN A 36 38.90 -19.51 5.75
C GLN A 36 38.24 -20.89 5.54
N TYR A 37 37.87 -21.23 4.29
CA TYR A 37 37.07 -22.43 3.98
C TYR A 37 37.73 -23.45 3.02
N GLY A 38 39.02 -23.30 2.71
CA GLY A 38 39.87 -24.39 2.20
C GLY A 38 39.35 -25.12 0.95
N GLN A 39 39.19 -24.40 -0.17
CA GLN A 39 38.82 -24.97 -1.47
C GLN A 39 40.05 -25.02 -2.40
N PRO A 40 40.35 -26.14 -3.09
CA PRO A 40 41.48 -26.24 -4.01
C PRO A 40 41.23 -25.47 -5.32
N GLU A 41 42.31 -25.10 -6.00
CA GLU A 41 42.29 -24.41 -7.28
C GLU A 41 42.06 -25.39 -8.45
N PHE A 42 41.29 -24.95 -9.43
CA PHE A 42 41.28 -25.50 -10.78
C PHE A 42 41.82 -24.41 -11.71
N ASP A 43 43.06 -24.57 -12.16
CA ASP A 43 43.58 -23.84 -13.32
C ASP A 43 43.04 -24.49 -14.60
N GLY A 44 42.92 -23.68 -15.66
CA GLY A 44 42.22 -24.07 -16.87
C GLY A 44 43.08 -24.74 -17.95
N ASP A 45 42.35 -25.14 -18.99
CA ASP A 45 42.81 -25.50 -20.34
C ASP A 45 43.34 -26.94 -20.55
N THR A 46 42.49 -27.78 -21.15
CA THR A 46 42.88 -28.80 -22.13
C THR A 46 41.68 -29.37 -22.88
N GLY A 47 41.80 -29.44 -24.20
CA GLY A 47 41.49 -30.62 -25.01
C GLY A 47 40.14 -31.33 -24.89
N ASN A 48 39.30 -31.08 -25.90
CA ASN A 48 38.29 -31.99 -26.46
C ASN A 48 38.63 -33.50 -26.39
N GLU A 49 37.85 -34.28 -25.63
CA GLU A 49 37.55 -35.72 -25.86
C GLU A 49 36.32 -36.13 -24.99
N GLY A 50 35.60 -37.20 -25.38
CA GLY A 50 34.26 -37.51 -24.85
C GLY A 50 34.18 -38.69 -23.86
N VAL A 51 32.95 -39.19 -23.66
CA VAL A 51 32.50 -40.33 -22.82
C VAL A 51 32.76 -40.15 -21.29
N ASP A 52 31.95 -40.69 -20.36
CA ASP A 52 30.81 -41.62 -20.45
C ASP A 52 29.78 -41.35 -19.33
N GLU A 53 28.57 -41.89 -19.47
CA GLU A 53 27.56 -41.92 -18.40
C GLU A 53 27.70 -43.18 -17.50
N ASN A 54 27.24 -43.08 -16.25
CA ASN A 54 27.01 -44.15 -15.24
C ASN A 54 28.09 -44.39 -14.16
N LEU A 55 27.60 -45.00 -13.07
CA LEU A 55 28.25 -45.36 -11.79
C LEU A 55 28.45 -44.14 -10.85
N LEU A 56 27.99 -44.16 -9.59
CA LEU A 56 27.75 -45.29 -8.70
C LEU A 56 26.39 -45.22 -7.97
N GLN A 57 25.66 -46.34 -7.98
CA GLN A 57 24.76 -46.70 -6.88
C GLN A 57 25.60 -47.22 -5.70
N PHE A 58 25.19 -46.94 -4.47
CA PHE A 58 25.46 -47.80 -3.33
C PHE A 58 24.20 -47.94 -2.47
N ASP A 59 23.87 -49.19 -2.17
CA ASP A 59 22.70 -49.63 -1.42
C ASP A 59 23.18 -50.43 -0.18
N GLY A 60 22.31 -50.62 0.82
CA GLY A 60 22.59 -51.50 1.97
C GLY A 60 22.57 -50.84 3.35
N GLY A 61 21.39 -50.77 3.95
CA GLY A 61 21.16 -50.15 5.27
C GLY A 61 21.67 -50.89 6.51
N GLN A 62 21.47 -50.24 7.66
CA GLN A 62 21.40 -50.87 8.99
C GLN A 62 20.27 -50.25 9.82
N GLN A 63 19.41 -51.09 10.39
CA GLN A 63 18.47 -50.70 11.44
C GLN A 63 19.07 -50.98 12.82
N CYS A 64 18.90 -50.08 13.79
CA CYS A 64 18.78 -50.49 15.20
C CYS A 64 18.17 -49.43 16.15
N ARG A 65 16.86 -49.61 16.42
CA ARG A 65 16.09 -49.35 17.67
C ARG A 65 15.95 -47.92 18.26
N PRO A 66 14.76 -47.60 18.84
CA PRO A 66 14.48 -46.30 19.47
C PRO A 66 14.90 -46.25 20.96
N VAL A 67 15.18 -45.03 21.44
CA VAL A 67 15.47 -44.73 22.85
C VAL A 67 14.17 -44.48 23.62
N GLY A 68 13.97 -45.15 24.76
CA GLY A 68 12.82 -44.97 25.65
C GLY A 68 12.95 -43.77 26.60
N PRO A 69 11.84 -43.32 27.23
CA PRO A 69 11.81 -42.09 28.04
C PRO A 69 12.47 -42.25 29.42
N LEU A 70 13.08 -41.16 29.90
CA LEU A 70 13.67 -41.05 31.23
C LEU A 70 12.61 -40.82 32.32
N GLY A 71 12.62 -41.64 33.37
CA GLY A 71 11.82 -41.44 34.58
C GLY A 71 12.49 -40.50 35.61
N PRO A 72 11.74 -39.90 36.55
CA PRO A 72 12.23 -38.85 37.45
C PRO A 72 12.80 -39.40 38.78
N PRO A 73 13.79 -38.73 39.39
CA PRO A 73 14.25 -39.07 40.74
C PRO A 73 13.77 -38.09 41.84
N GLY A 74 13.21 -38.66 42.91
CA GLY A 74 13.69 -38.38 44.27
C GLY A 74 13.19 -37.13 45.03
N LYS A 75 12.21 -37.34 45.92
CA LYS A 75 11.85 -36.38 46.99
C LYS A 75 12.98 -36.21 48.02
N ARG A 76 13.12 -35.00 48.56
CA ARG A 76 13.56 -34.73 49.96
C ARG A 76 12.69 -33.62 50.53
N GLY A 77 12.26 -33.75 51.78
CA GLY A 77 11.49 -32.73 52.50
C GLY A 77 12.03 -32.52 53.91
N PHE A 78 11.59 -31.46 54.58
CA PHE A 78 11.74 -31.28 56.04
C PHE A 78 10.59 -30.42 56.60
N ASN A 79 10.36 -30.53 57.91
CA ASN A 79 9.11 -30.20 58.63
C ASN A 79 8.94 -28.72 59.02
N GLY A 80 7.70 -28.30 59.39
CA GLY A 80 7.48 -27.06 60.17
C GLY A 80 6.05 -26.47 60.25
N THR A 81 5.11 -27.12 60.94
CA THR A 81 3.78 -26.57 61.37
C THR A 81 3.85 -25.82 62.73
N PRO A 82 2.78 -25.29 63.39
CA PRO A 82 1.31 -25.26 63.08
C PRO A 82 0.52 -23.94 63.39
N GLY A 83 -0.77 -23.91 62.99
CA GLY A 83 -1.87 -23.17 63.69
C GLY A 83 -2.63 -22.11 62.85
N ASN A 84 -3.95 -21.89 63.00
CA ASN A 84 -4.91 -22.44 63.97
C ASN A 84 -6.40 -22.23 63.52
N ARG A 85 -7.29 -23.18 63.89
CA ARG A 85 -8.77 -23.09 64.10
C ARG A 85 -9.75 -22.59 63.00
N GLY A 86 -10.82 -23.38 62.75
CA GLY A 86 -12.08 -22.93 62.13
C GLY A 86 -13.00 -24.03 61.55
N LEU A 87 -13.88 -24.62 62.36
CA LEU A 87 -14.96 -25.58 62.00
C LEU A 87 -16.28 -25.10 62.67
N PRO A 88 -17.49 -25.69 62.43
CA PRO A 88 -17.89 -26.71 61.44
C PRO A 88 -19.20 -26.39 60.64
N GLY A 89 -19.58 -27.28 59.70
CA GLY A 89 -20.96 -27.40 59.19
C GLY A 89 -21.15 -28.67 58.35
N ARG A 90 -21.97 -29.64 58.79
CA ARG A 90 -22.28 -30.91 58.10
C ARG A 90 -23.73 -30.95 57.58
N VAL A 91 -23.93 -31.81 56.55
CA VAL A 91 -25.18 -32.36 55.92
C VAL A 91 -25.27 -31.94 54.45
N GLY A 92 -25.51 -32.83 53.46
CA GLY A 92 -25.61 -34.31 53.51
C GLY A 92 -25.86 -34.92 52.11
N GLY A 93 -25.73 -36.25 51.97
CA GLY A 93 -26.17 -37.05 50.80
C GLY A 93 -27.28 -38.06 51.17
N PRO A 94 -27.70 -39.01 50.31
CA PRO A 94 -27.04 -39.49 49.07
C PRO A 94 -27.98 -39.77 47.86
N GLY A 95 -27.44 -40.36 46.76
CA GLY A 95 -28.17 -40.94 45.61
C GLY A 95 -27.83 -40.25 44.28
N SER A 96 -26.95 -40.82 43.43
CA SER A 96 -27.21 -41.77 42.32
C SER A 96 -27.73 -41.03 41.05
N ASP A 97 -27.34 -41.34 39.81
CA ASP A 97 -26.56 -42.45 39.23
C ASP A 97 -25.56 -41.96 38.16
N ALA A 98 -24.68 -42.85 37.69
CA ALA A 98 -23.72 -42.58 36.61
C ALA A 98 -24.10 -43.35 35.33
N GLU A 99 -24.05 -42.67 34.17
CA GLU A 99 -24.08 -43.32 32.85
C GLU A 99 -22.91 -42.86 31.98
N TYR A 100 -22.55 -43.68 30.99
CA TYR A 100 -21.20 -43.75 30.41
C TYR A 100 -21.27 -43.97 28.89
N CYS A 101 -20.39 -43.28 28.13
CA CYS A 101 -20.02 -43.58 26.74
C CYS A 101 -21.09 -43.41 25.62
N PRO A 102 -20.72 -43.48 24.31
CA PRO A 102 -19.38 -43.69 23.73
C PRO A 102 -18.90 -42.66 22.68
N CYS A 103 -17.60 -42.74 22.36
CA CYS A 103 -16.96 -42.10 21.21
C CYS A 103 -16.95 -43.06 19.99
N PRO A 104 -17.17 -42.60 18.74
CA PRO A 104 -17.15 -43.48 17.56
C PRO A 104 -15.72 -43.79 17.02
N PRO A 105 -15.54 -44.91 16.27
CA PRO A 105 -14.23 -45.49 16.01
C PRO A 105 -13.51 -44.96 14.76
N LYS A 106 -12.20 -45.25 14.66
CA LYS A 106 -11.40 -45.06 13.45
C LYS A 106 -11.70 -46.16 12.41
N GLY A 107 -11.83 -45.75 11.15
CA GLY A 107 -11.44 -46.57 9.99
C GLY A 107 -12.56 -47.15 9.13
N GLN A 108 -12.95 -46.41 8.09
CA GLN A 108 -13.39 -46.98 6.82
C GLN A 108 -13.10 -45.97 5.70
N GLN A 109 -12.43 -46.41 4.63
CA GLN A 109 -12.23 -45.60 3.43
C GLN A 109 -13.58 -45.47 2.70
N GLN A 110 -14.05 -44.24 2.48
CA GLN A 110 -15.01 -43.97 1.41
C GLN A 110 -14.26 -43.35 0.24
N VAL A 111 -14.22 -44.09 -0.87
CA VAL A 111 -13.91 -43.54 -2.18
C VAL A 111 -15.08 -42.65 -2.57
N LEU A 112 -14.85 -41.35 -2.75
CA LEU A 112 -15.80 -40.44 -3.37
C LEU A 112 -15.29 -40.10 -4.77
N GLU A 113 -16.09 -40.49 -5.76
CA GLU A 113 -15.78 -40.32 -7.18
C GLU A 113 -15.67 -38.84 -7.55
N VAL A 114 -14.62 -38.49 -8.29
CA VAL A 114 -14.54 -37.20 -8.97
C VAL A 114 -15.48 -37.26 -10.18
N LYS A 115 -16.58 -36.52 -10.14
CA LYS A 115 -17.42 -36.30 -11.32
C LYS A 115 -16.71 -35.36 -12.28
N GLU A 116 -16.08 -35.93 -13.31
CA GLU A 116 -15.70 -35.19 -14.50
C GLU A 116 -16.98 -34.69 -15.21
N TYR A 117 -17.14 -33.38 -15.30
CA TYR A 117 -18.07 -32.78 -16.25
C TYR A 117 -17.29 -32.42 -17.52
N GLY A 118 -17.34 -33.33 -18.50
CA GLY A 118 -16.94 -33.02 -19.86
C GLY A 118 -17.86 -31.95 -20.46
N ALA A 119 -17.27 -30.98 -21.14
CA ALA A 119 -17.97 -30.02 -21.97
C ALA A 119 -17.28 -29.99 -23.34
N ASP A 120 -17.95 -30.59 -24.33
CA ASP A 120 -17.48 -30.61 -25.72
C ASP A 120 -17.44 -29.18 -26.29
N PHE A 121 -16.33 -28.82 -26.92
CA PHE A 121 -16.24 -27.66 -27.81
C PHE A 121 -16.03 -28.15 -29.25
N PRO A 122 -16.86 -27.76 -30.22
CA PRO A 122 -16.61 -28.05 -31.62
C PRO A 122 -15.43 -27.22 -32.15
N PRO A 123 -14.66 -27.73 -33.12
CA PRO A 123 -13.54 -26.99 -33.70
C PRO A 123 -14.06 -25.86 -34.60
N ASN A 124 -13.37 -24.72 -34.60
CA ASN A 124 -13.51 -23.71 -35.63
C ASN A 124 -12.14 -23.28 -36.12
N ASP A 125 -11.98 -23.30 -37.44
CA ASP A 125 -10.72 -23.08 -38.14
C ASP A 125 -10.20 -21.64 -37.98
N ILE A 126 -8.88 -21.51 -37.82
CA ILE A 126 -8.16 -20.25 -38.03
C ILE A 126 -7.11 -20.51 -39.12
N PRO A 127 -7.18 -19.87 -40.29
CA PRO A 127 -6.24 -20.10 -41.37
C PRO A 127 -4.85 -19.54 -41.03
N ALA A 128 -3.81 -20.31 -41.35
CA ALA A 128 -2.42 -19.92 -41.13
C ALA A 128 -2.02 -18.72 -42.01
N VAL A 129 -1.54 -17.65 -41.36
CA VAL A 129 -0.88 -16.53 -42.05
C VAL A 129 0.63 -16.71 -41.95
N SER A 130 1.23 -17.11 -43.06
CA SER A 130 2.69 -17.15 -43.21
C SER A 130 3.25 -15.75 -43.45
N HIS A 131 4.23 -15.32 -42.65
CA HIS A 131 5.17 -14.26 -43.04
C HIS A 131 6.62 -14.78 -42.97
N PRO A 132 7.49 -14.37 -43.90
CA PRO A 132 8.76 -15.04 -44.15
C PRO A 132 9.87 -14.62 -43.18
N ALA A 133 10.88 -15.49 -43.08
CA ALA A 133 12.08 -15.26 -42.28
C ALA A 133 12.92 -14.08 -42.79
N ALA A 134 13.59 -13.41 -41.87
CA ALA A 134 14.68 -12.48 -42.14
C ALA A 134 15.87 -12.84 -41.23
N GLU A 135 16.98 -13.27 -41.86
CA GLU A 135 18.25 -13.53 -41.17
C GLU A 135 19.08 -12.24 -40.97
N PRO A 136 20.05 -12.22 -40.03
CA PRO A 136 20.64 -10.99 -39.52
C PRO A 136 21.93 -10.59 -40.24
N GLN A 137 22.17 -9.29 -40.44
CA GLN A 137 23.47 -8.78 -40.90
C GLN A 137 23.94 -7.48 -40.21
N HIS A 138 25.07 -7.63 -39.52
CA HIS A 138 26.19 -6.69 -39.38
C HIS A 138 26.02 -5.29 -38.75
N TYR A 139 26.54 -5.19 -37.52
CA TYR A 139 27.32 -4.03 -37.04
C TYR A 139 28.54 -3.78 -37.94
N HIS A 140 28.91 -2.52 -38.23
CA HIS A 140 30.22 -1.91 -37.91
C HIS A 140 30.37 -0.46 -38.46
N GLN A 141 30.81 0.45 -37.57
CA GLN A 141 31.65 1.66 -37.77
C GLN A 141 31.40 2.65 -38.94
N LEU A 142 31.35 3.94 -38.59
CA LEU A 142 32.44 4.89 -38.90
C LEU A 142 32.41 6.16 -38.02
N LEU A 143 33.56 6.82 -37.89
CA LEU A 143 33.78 8.04 -37.10
C LEU A 143 33.95 9.27 -38.00
N ALA A 144 33.51 10.43 -37.48
CA ALA A 144 34.02 11.79 -37.72
C ALA A 144 34.11 12.35 -39.16
N THR A 145 33.37 13.45 -39.40
CA THR A 145 33.85 14.66 -40.12
C THR A 145 33.12 15.90 -39.59
N GLN A 146 33.82 17.05 -39.52
CA GLN A 146 33.29 18.37 -39.16
C GLN A 146 32.94 19.22 -40.41
N ASP A 147 32.39 20.42 -40.16
CA ASP A 147 32.30 21.61 -41.02
C ASP A 147 31.21 21.58 -42.14
N ASN A 148 30.25 22.53 -42.20
CA ASN A 148 30.48 23.97 -42.34
C ASN A 148 29.25 24.89 -42.07
N TYR A 149 29.53 26.10 -41.58
CA TYR A 149 28.86 27.42 -41.66
C TYR A 149 27.32 27.65 -41.59
N GLY A 150 26.94 28.66 -40.78
CA GLY A 150 25.66 29.38 -40.85
C GLY A 150 25.49 30.46 -39.76
N ILE A 151 26.12 31.63 -39.90
CA ILE A 151 26.06 32.74 -38.93
C ILE A 151 24.80 33.60 -39.13
N VAL A 152 24.10 33.96 -38.06
CA VAL A 152 23.20 35.13 -38.00
C VAL A 152 23.34 35.82 -36.64
N ASN A 153 23.56 37.15 -36.63
CA ASN A 153 23.76 37.96 -35.42
C ASN A 153 22.45 38.55 -34.87
N LEU A 154 22.42 38.79 -33.56
CA LEU A 154 21.41 39.58 -32.85
C LEU A 154 21.66 41.09 -33.05
N PRO A 155 20.61 41.94 -33.07
CA PRO A 155 20.73 43.38 -32.85
C PRO A 155 20.49 43.76 -31.38
N GLU A 156 21.27 44.73 -30.90
CA GLU A 156 21.19 45.28 -29.53
C GLU A 156 20.11 46.39 -29.39
N THR A 157 19.86 46.80 -28.15
CA THR A 157 18.84 47.76 -27.70
C THR A 157 19.09 49.22 -28.10
N PRO A 158 18.04 50.04 -28.29
CA PRO A 158 18.13 51.49 -28.17
C PRO A 158 17.39 52.05 -26.92
N GLU A 159 18.17 52.75 -26.10
CA GLU A 159 17.92 53.96 -25.29
C GLU A 159 16.59 54.26 -24.54
N VAL A 160 16.77 54.83 -23.35
CA VAL A 160 15.72 55.33 -22.44
C VAL A 160 15.35 56.78 -22.80
N ASN A 161 14.05 57.10 -22.85
CA ASN A 161 13.55 58.48 -22.89
C ASN A 161 12.66 58.78 -21.65
N PRO A 162 13.02 59.75 -20.79
CA PRO A 162 12.29 60.02 -19.55
C PRO A 162 11.36 61.25 -19.63
N ALA A 163 10.04 61.04 -19.76
CA ALA A 163 9.00 61.90 -19.14
C ALA A 163 7.56 61.52 -19.59
N ALA A 164 6.75 61.02 -18.66
CA ALA A 164 5.34 61.39 -18.51
C ALA A 164 4.85 60.97 -17.12
N LYS A 165 4.20 61.88 -16.40
CA LYS A 165 3.66 61.66 -15.04
C LYS A 165 2.19 61.27 -15.09
N ASN A 166 1.76 60.56 -14.05
CA ASN A 166 0.40 60.45 -13.53
C ASN A 166 -0.66 59.82 -14.45
N GLN A 167 -1.00 58.56 -14.17
CA GLN A 167 -2.40 58.15 -14.14
C GLN A 167 -2.62 57.12 -13.02
N GLU A 168 -2.63 57.62 -11.77
CA GLU A 168 -3.11 56.88 -10.61
C GLU A 168 -4.64 56.84 -10.62
N ASP A 169 -5.19 55.96 -11.45
CA ASP A 169 -6.59 55.50 -11.37
C ASP A 169 -6.64 54.03 -11.80
N ARG A 170 -5.92 53.18 -11.05
CA ARG A 170 -6.18 51.74 -11.09
C ARG A 170 -7.42 51.47 -10.28
N ILE A 171 -8.53 51.29 -11.00
CA ILE A 171 -9.71 50.58 -10.52
C ILE A 171 -9.22 49.37 -9.72
N ARG A 172 -9.68 49.25 -8.47
CA ARG A 172 -9.56 47.99 -7.73
C ARG A 172 -10.51 47.01 -8.39
N GLU A 173 -10.01 46.31 -9.40
CA GLU A 173 -10.61 45.06 -9.83
C GLU A 173 -10.62 44.15 -8.61
N GLU A 174 -11.82 43.92 -8.05
CA GLU A 174 -12.03 42.81 -7.13
C GLU A 174 -11.59 41.54 -7.87
N PRO A 175 -10.85 40.63 -7.23
CA PRO A 175 -10.25 39.49 -7.92
C PRO A 175 -11.36 38.69 -8.61
N GLU A 176 -11.34 38.71 -9.94
CA GLU A 176 -12.34 38.07 -10.77
C GLU A 176 -12.40 36.58 -10.38
N MET A 177 -13.54 36.17 -9.82
CA MET A 177 -13.69 34.86 -9.19
C MET A 177 -13.51 33.77 -10.25
N SER A 178 -12.30 33.20 -10.31
CA SER A 178 -11.91 32.07 -11.15
C SER A 178 -13.06 31.09 -11.28
N GLU A 179 -13.57 30.92 -12.50
CA GLU A 179 -14.67 30.00 -12.80
C GLU A 179 -14.35 28.61 -12.22
N THR A 180 -15.23 28.12 -11.34
CA THR A 180 -14.94 26.91 -10.55
C THR A 180 -15.00 25.68 -11.46
N LYS A 181 -14.17 24.67 -11.22
CA LYS A 181 -14.23 23.38 -11.95
C LYS A 181 -15.51 22.57 -11.73
N GLY A 182 -16.44 23.06 -10.91
CA GLY A 182 -17.64 22.37 -10.46
C GLY A 182 -17.73 22.31 -8.94
N LYS A 183 -18.89 21.90 -8.43
CA LYS A 183 -19.17 21.77 -7.00
C LYS A 183 -19.03 20.32 -6.53
N VAL A 184 -18.32 20.14 -5.43
CA VAL A 184 -18.13 18.87 -4.71
C VAL A 184 -18.76 18.99 -3.33
N ALA A 185 -19.55 18.00 -2.92
CA ALA A 185 -20.07 17.92 -1.55
C ALA A 185 -19.23 16.95 -0.70
N ILE A 186 -18.87 17.37 0.51
CA ILE A 186 -18.20 16.54 1.52
C ILE A 186 -19.21 16.26 2.62
N VAL A 187 -19.68 15.01 2.70
CA VAL A 187 -20.69 14.57 3.67
C VAL A 187 -19.96 13.92 4.86
N GLY A 188 -19.84 14.66 5.96
CA GLY A 188 -18.97 14.32 7.10
C GLY A 188 -17.54 14.84 6.90
N CYS A 189 -17.12 15.79 7.73
CA CYS A 189 -15.85 16.52 7.62
C CYS A 189 -14.95 16.30 8.84
N GLY A 190 -14.87 15.03 9.25
CA GLY A 190 -13.88 14.52 10.19
C GLY A 190 -12.48 14.42 9.56
N LEU A 191 -11.68 13.44 10.01
CA LEU A 191 -10.29 13.27 9.57
C LEU A 191 -10.17 13.09 8.05
N ILE A 192 -10.93 12.16 7.47
CA ILE A 192 -10.86 11.84 6.03
C ILE A 192 -11.56 12.91 5.18
N GLY A 193 -12.78 13.32 5.53
CA GLY A 193 -13.54 14.32 4.77
C GLY A 193 -12.83 15.67 4.67
N SER A 194 -12.15 16.12 5.73
CA SER A 194 -11.36 17.36 5.68
C SER A 194 -10.09 17.24 4.84
N CYS A 195 -9.54 16.04 4.64
CA CYS A 195 -8.45 15.82 3.68
C CYS A 195 -8.97 15.94 2.24
N TRP A 196 -10.11 15.30 1.93
CA TRP A 196 -10.77 15.44 0.63
C TRP A 196 -11.12 16.90 0.32
N GLY A 197 -11.77 17.61 1.25
CA GLY A 197 -12.13 19.01 1.07
C GLY A 197 -10.92 19.91 0.77
N ALA A 198 -9.78 19.68 1.45
CA ALA A 198 -8.55 20.41 1.16
C ALA A 198 -7.97 20.09 -0.23
N MET A 199 -7.99 18.81 -0.65
CA MET A 199 -7.49 18.41 -1.97
C MET A 199 -8.35 19.00 -3.09
N PHE A 200 -9.69 18.87 -3.01
CA PHE A 200 -10.62 19.46 -3.98
C PHE A 200 -10.52 20.99 -4.04
N ALA A 201 -10.51 21.68 -2.90
CA ALA A 201 -10.38 23.14 -2.87
C ALA A 201 -9.03 23.60 -3.46
N SER A 202 -7.92 22.92 -3.14
CA SER A 202 -6.60 23.25 -3.70
C SER A 202 -6.48 23.03 -5.21
N ALA A 203 -7.36 22.22 -5.79
CA ALA A 203 -7.43 21.91 -7.22
C ALA A 203 -8.38 22.82 -8.02
N GLY A 204 -9.15 23.70 -7.36
CA GLY A 204 -10.07 24.66 -7.99
C GLY A 204 -11.55 24.26 -8.02
N TYR A 205 -11.98 23.30 -7.19
CA TYR A 205 -13.40 22.95 -7.02
C TYR A 205 -14.06 23.79 -5.92
N SER A 206 -15.34 24.11 -6.11
CA SER A 206 -16.18 24.60 -5.01
C SER A 206 -16.51 23.43 -4.07
N VAL A 207 -16.34 23.60 -2.76
CA VAL A 207 -16.48 22.53 -1.77
C VAL A 207 -17.57 22.89 -0.77
N ALA A 208 -18.69 22.18 -0.79
CA ALA A 208 -19.75 22.29 0.20
C ALA A 208 -19.58 21.25 1.30
N VAL A 209 -19.28 21.69 2.52
CA VAL A 209 -19.17 20.83 3.70
C VAL A 209 -20.54 20.65 4.35
N TYR A 210 -21.01 19.41 4.39
CA TYR A 210 -22.18 19.00 5.19
C TYR A 210 -21.74 18.31 6.48
N GLU A 211 -22.32 18.73 7.59
CA GLU A 211 -22.22 18.10 8.90
C GLU A 211 -23.57 18.14 9.63
N ILE A 212 -23.77 17.22 10.60
CA ILE A 212 -25.05 17.10 11.33
C ILE A 212 -25.36 18.30 12.26
N ASN A 213 -24.40 19.19 12.50
CA ASN A 213 -24.59 20.46 13.21
C ASN A 213 -23.50 21.49 12.86
N ASP A 214 -23.79 22.77 13.10
CA ASP A 214 -22.94 23.88 12.69
C ASP A 214 -21.55 23.88 13.35
N SER A 215 -21.44 23.40 14.59
CA SER A 215 -20.16 23.31 15.32
C SER A 215 -19.21 22.30 14.67
N LEU A 216 -19.72 21.13 14.28
CA LEU A 216 -18.96 20.16 13.49
C LEU A 216 -18.61 20.70 12.10
N ALA A 217 -19.54 21.42 11.45
CA ALA A 217 -19.32 22.06 10.16
C ALA A 217 -18.17 23.10 10.23
N GLN A 218 -18.18 23.96 11.26
CA GLN A 218 -17.11 24.93 11.53
C GLN A 218 -15.77 24.24 11.76
N ALA A 219 -15.77 23.18 12.57
CA ALA A 219 -14.56 22.40 12.85
C ALA A 219 -14.03 21.71 11.58
N GLY A 220 -14.91 21.23 10.70
CA GLY A 220 -14.55 20.67 9.39
C GLY A 220 -13.86 21.69 8.48
N VAL A 221 -14.44 22.88 8.32
CA VAL A 221 -13.82 23.99 7.58
C VAL A 221 -12.48 24.43 8.19
N GLY A 222 -12.39 24.45 9.53
CA GLY A 222 -11.12 24.68 10.25
C GLY A 222 -10.05 23.63 9.93
N ARG A 223 -10.43 22.34 9.89
CA ARG A 223 -9.53 21.25 9.49
C ARG A 223 -9.11 21.35 8.02
N ILE A 224 -10.01 21.73 7.11
CA ILE A 224 -9.66 21.97 5.70
C ILE A 224 -8.56 23.04 5.60
N ARG A 225 -8.72 24.19 6.28
CA ARG A 225 -7.67 25.22 6.34
C ARG A 225 -6.36 24.69 6.95
N GLY A 226 -6.43 23.88 8.02
CA GLY A 226 -5.26 23.23 8.61
C GLY A 226 -4.52 22.28 7.65
N ASN A 227 -5.28 21.50 6.88
CA ASN A 227 -4.75 20.59 5.86
C ASN A 227 -4.13 21.36 4.69
N LEU A 228 -4.75 22.46 4.23
CA LEU A 228 -4.17 23.36 3.22
C LEU A 228 -2.84 23.97 3.68
N ASN A 229 -2.75 24.43 4.92
CA ASN A 229 -1.50 24.92 5.53
C ASN A 229 -0.42 23.81 5.59
N THR A 230 -0.82 22.59 5.95
CA THR A 230 0.08 21.42 5.96
C THR A 230 0.56 21.11 4.55
N MET A 231 -0.32 21.12 3.55
CA MET A 231 0.03 20.89 2.15
C MET A 231 0.98 21.96 1.62
N GLN A 232 0.78 23.24 1.94
CA GLN A 232 1.70 24.30 1.54
C GLN A 232 3.07 24.13 2.20
N LYS A 233 3.13 23.97 3.53
CA LYS A 233 4.36 23.78 4.30
C LYS A 233 5.18 22.59 3.81
N GLU A 234 4.51 21.46 3.59
CA GLU A 234 5.16 20.22 3.16
C GLU A 234 5.33 20.12 1.63
N GLN A 235 4.97 21.15 0.86
CA GLN A 235 5.02 21.17 -0.62
C GLN A 235 4.26 19.99 -1.26
N LEU A 236 3.03 19.77 -0.80
CA LEU A 236 2.08 18.74 -1.25
C LEU A 236 0.84 19.34 -1.93
N SER A 237 0.83 20.65 -2.20
CA SER A 237 -0.25 21.34 -2.93
C SER A 237 -0.54 20.67 -4.28
N ARG A 238 -1.84 20.56 -4.63
CA ARG A 238 -2.30 19.85 -5.85
C ARG A 238 -2.72 20.78 -6.98
N GLY A 239 -2.68 22.10 -6.77
CA GLY A 239 -2.98 23.11 -7.77
C GLY A 239 -2.27 24.43 -7.48
N LYS A 240 -2.60 25.45 -8.29
CA LYS A 240 -1.96 26.77 -8.27
C LYS A 240 -2.56 27.79 -7.29
N TYR A 241 -3.71 27.47 -6.70
CA TYR A 241 -4.45 28.38 -5.82
C TYR A 241 -3.75 28.57 -4.48
N THR A 242 -3.76 29.81 -3.98
CA THR A 242 -3.39 30.15 -2.61
C THR A 242 -4.40 29.57 -1.61
N ILE A 243 -4.04 29.54 -0.33
CA ILE A 243 -4.92 29.04 0.73
C ILE A 243 -6.21 29.87 0.80
N GLU A 244 -6.16 31.20 0.66
CA GLU A 244 -7.36 32.02 0.77
C GLU A 244 -8.25 31.95 -0.49
N GLU A 245 -7.69 31.81 -1.69
CA GLU A 245 -8.48 31.50 -2.90
C GLU A 245 -9.18 30.15 -2.77
N ALA A 246 -8.48 29.11 -2.30
CA ALA A 246 -9.07 27.80 -2.05
C ALA A 246 -10.15 27.87 -0.96
N MET A 247 -9.92 28.61 0.12
CA MET A 247 -10.89 28.76 1.21
C MET A 247 -12.11 29.61 0.84
N ALA A 248 -11.99 30.57 -0.08
CA ALA A 248 -13.13 31.31 -0.63
C ALA A 248 -14.13 30.41 -1.37
N GLN A 249 -13.67 29.25 -1.84
CA GLN A 249 -14.49 28.23 -2.51
C GLN A 249 -15.09 27.19 -1.54
N VAL A 250 -14.78 27.26 -0.24
CA VAL A 250 -15.28 26.32 0.78
C VAL A 250 -16.47 26.90 1.53
N THR A 251 -17.65 26.33 1.34
CA THR A 251 -18.86 26.64 2.10
C THR A 251 -19.18 25.54 3.11
N ARG A 252 -20.10 25.83 4.05
CA ARG A 252 -20.55 24.88 5.07
C ARG A 252 -22.05 25.02 5.28
N THR A 253 -22.73 23.90 5.53
CA THR A 253 -24.15 23.87 5.83
C THR A 253 -24.51 22.66 6.71
N VAL A 254 -25.69 22.73 7.33
CA VAL A 254 -26.35 21.63 8.03
C VAL A 254 -27.54 21.06 7.25
N ASP A 255 -27.82 21.58 6.05
CA ASP A 255 -28.80 21.05 5.12
C ASP A 255 -28.11 20.20 4.04
N LEU A 256 -28.48 18.92 3.97
CA LEU A 256 -27.94 17.99 2.98
C LEU A 256 -28.38 18.36 1.55
N ALA A 257 -29.56 18.96 1.38
CA ALA A 257 -30.05 19.41 0.08
C ALA A 257 -29.25 20.60 -0.45
N GLU A 258 -28.92 21.57 0.40
CA GLU A 258 -28.07 22.70 0.04
C GLU A 258 -26.65 22.24 -0.36
N ALA A 259 -26.08 21.28 0.38
CA ALA A 259 -24.78 20.72 0.06
C ALA A 259 -24.76 20.01 -1.31
N LEU A 260 -25.78 19.19 -1.60
CA LEU A 260 -25.88 18.41 -2.83
C LEU A 260 -26.38 19.22 -4.04
N HIS A 261 -27.03 20.36 -3.85
CA HIS A 261 -27.58 21.16 -4.95
C HIS A 261 -26.49 21.61 -5.93
N GLY A 262 -26.58 21.16 -7.19
CA GLY A 262 -25.59 21.46 -8.23
C GLY A 262 -24.23 20.74 -8.07
N ALA A 263 -24.10 19.80 -7.13
CA ALA A 263 -22.87 19.04 -6.98
C ALA A 263 -22.69 18.03 -8.13
N ILE A 264 -21.48 17.95 -8.70
CA ILE A 264 -21.12 16.93 -9.71
C ILE A 264 -20.64 15.63 -9.05
N TYR A 265 -20.17 15.72 -7.81
CA TYR A 265 -19.57 14.61 -7.05
C TYR A 265 -19.83 14.80 -5.55
N VAL A 266 -20.10 13.70 -4.84
CA VAL A 266 -20.28 13.67 -3.38
C VAL A 266 -19.32 12.65 -2.79
N GLN A 267 -18.54 13.07 -1.79
CA GLN A 267 -17.70 12.18 -0.98
C GLN A 267 -18.29 12.02 0.42
N GLU A 268 -18.82 10.85 0.72
CA GLU A 268 -19.27 10.44 2.04
C GLU A 268 -18.07 9.97 2.88
N SER A 269 -17.84 10.62 4.01
CA SER A 269 -16.75 10.33 4.95
C SER A 269 -17.24 10.32 6.41
N THR A 270 -18.40 9.71 6.62
CA THR A 270 -19.08 9.57 7.91
C THR A 270 -18.67 8.28 8.63
N MET A 271 -19.53 7.75 9.51
CA MET A 271 -19.22 6.57 10.32
C MET A 271 -19.08 5.29 9.48
N GLU A 272 -18.15 4.42 9.88
CA GLU A 272 -17.95 3.11 9.25
C GLU A 272 -18.99 2.10 9.78
N SER A 273 -20.22 2.26 9.31
CA SER A 273 -21.37 1.43 9.67
C SER A 273 -22.28 1.24 8.46
N GLU A 274 -22.57 -0.01 8.09
CA GLU A 274 -23.46 -0.31 6.95
C GLU A 274 -24.85 0.32 7.12
N THR A 275 -25.42 0.24 8.32
CA THR A 275 -26.75 0.78 8.62
C THR A 275 -26.79 2.29 8.44
N PHE A 276 -25.73 2.98 8.88
CA PHE A 276 -25.61 4.42 8.66
C PHE A 276 -25.42 4.76 7.18
N LYS A 277 -24.56 4.01 6.47
CA LYS A 277 -24.32 4.20 5.03
C LYS A 277 -25.59 3.96 4.21
N LYS A 278 -26.40 2.94 4.53
CA LYS A 278 -27.72 2.69 3.92
C LYS A 278 -28.65 3.90 4.05
N ASP A 279 -28.76 4.48 5.25
CA ASP A 279 -29.61 5.65 5.51
C ASP A 279 -29.12 6.92 4.79
N ILE A 280 -27.83 7.26 4.91
CA ILE A 280 -27.30 8.48 4.28
C ILE A 280 -27.27 8.38 2.75
N PHE A 281 -26.93 7.21 2.17
CA PHE A 281 -27.00 7.04 0.71
C PHE A 281 -28.43 7.04 0.18
N SER A 282 -29.42 6.54 0.92
CA SER A 282 -30.84 6.68 0.56
C SER A 282 -31.28 8.14 0.49
N LYS A 283 -30.85 8.96 1.47
CA LYS A 283 -31.09 10.40 1.46
C LYS A 283 -30.38 11.12 0.32
N MET A 284 -29.11 10.80 0.09
CA MET A 284 -28.33 11.38 -1.02
C MET A 284 -28.90 10.99 -2.39
N ASP A 285 -29.36 9.75 -2.60
CA ASP A 285 -29.92 9.31 -3.87
C ASP A 285 -31.24 10.03 -4.22
N ALA A 286 -32.05 10.35 -3.21
CA ALA A 286 -33.30 11.10 -3.38
C ALA A 286 -33.11 12.60 -3.66
N ILE A 287 -31.95 13.17 -3.31
CA ILE A 287 -31.66 14.61 -3.31
C ILE A 287 -30.71 15.02 -4.44
N ALA A 288 -29.65 14.23 -4.67
CA ALA A 288 -28.61 14.57 -5.64
C ALA A 288 -29.11 14.49 -7.07
N GLY A 289 -28.60 15.36 -7.96
CA GLY A 289 -28.92 15.34 -9.38
C GLY A 289 -28.62 13.97 -10.01
N PRO A 290 -29.30 13.56 -11.10
CA PRO A 290 -29.20 12.20 -11.64
C PRO A 290 -27.77 11.82 -12.09
N GLU A 291 -26.99 12.80 -12.57
CA GLU A 291 -25.60 12.63 -13.01
C GLU A 291 -24.56 12.78 -11.88
N THR A 292 -24.98 13.16 -10.67
CA THR A 292 -24.08 13.37 -9.53
C THR A 292 -23.54 12.04 -9.03
N ILE A 293 -22.22 11.87 -9.03
CA ILE A 293 -21.58 10.65 -8.52
C ILE A 293 -21.64 10.62 -6.99
N LEU A 294 -21.97 9.46 -6.41
CA LEU A 294 -22.05 9.25 -4.96
C LEU A 294 -20.96 8.26 -4.52
N ALA A 295 -19.88 8.78 -3.93
CA ALA A 295 -18.73 8.00 -3.48
C ALA A 295 -18.68 7.85 -1.96
N SER A 296 -18.32 6.67 -1.46
CA SER A 296 -17.98 6.45 -0.04
C SER A 296 -16.48 6.37 0.19
N SER A 297 -15.98 6.93 1.29
CA SER A 297 -14.61 6.79 1.79
C SER A 297 -14.37 5.50 2.62
N THR A 298 -15.34 4.58 2.69
CA THR A 298 -15.22 3.33 3.45
C THR A 298 -13.94 2.54 3.10
N SER A 299 -13.34 1.89 4.09
CA SER A 299 -12.09 1.13 3.93
C SER A 299 -12.29 -0.38 3.75
N THR A 300 -13.49 -0.89 4.06
CA THR A 300 -13.77 -2.34 4.02
C THR A 300 -15.15 -2.72 3.49
N ILE A 301 -16.16 -1.83 3.57
CA ILE A 301 -17.56 -2.14 3.25
C ILE A 301 -17.77 -2.08 1.72
N PRO A 302 -18.17 -3.17 1.05
CA PRO A 302 -18.47 -3.15 -0.38
C PRO A 302 -19.64 -2.20 -0.71
N ALA A 303 -19.58 -1.51 -1.85
CA ALA A 303 -20.66 -0.58 -2.25
C ALA A 303 -21.99 -1.31 -2.45
N SER A 304 -21.98 -2.58 -2.82
CA SER A 304 -23.20 -3.37 -2.95
C SER A 304 -24.06 -3.37 -1.67
N THR A 305 -23.43 -3.49 -0.50
CA THR A 305 -24.17 -3.74 0.75
C THR A 305 -25.04 -2.55 1.15
N PHE A 306 -24.68 -1.32 0.77
CA PHE A 306 -25.43 -0.10 1.10
C PHE A 306 -26.08 0.62 -0.09
N THR A 307 -25.87 0.16 -1.33
CA THR A 307 -26.45 0.79 -2.53
C THR A 307 -27.47 -0.07 -3.29
N GLU A 308 -27.70 -1.31 -2.87
CA GLU A 308 -28.56 -2.27 -3.57
C GLU A 308 -29.99 -1.76 -3.82
N THR A 309 -30.61 -1.12 -2.84
CA THR A 309 -32.00 -0.67 -2.90
C THR A 309 -32.20 0.73 -3.49
N LEU A 310 -31.11 1.41 -3.87
CA LEU A 310 -31.18 2.79 -4.38
C LEU A 310 -31.71 2.83 -5.82
N LYS A 311 -32.44 3.90 -6.14
CA LYS A 311 -33.09 4.06 -7.45
C LYS A 311 -32.06 4.35 -8.54
N ASN A 312 -31.12 5.27 -8.27
CA ASN A 312 -30.10 5.68 -9.24
C ASN A 312 -28.72 5.10 -8.87
N ARG A 313 -28.69 3.82 -8.45
CA ARG A 313 -27.51 3.13 -7.92
C ARG A 313 -26.30 3.02 -8.86
N SER A 314 -26.45 3.26 -10.16
CA SER A 314 -25.35 3.12 -11.14
C SER A 314 -24.25 4.17 -10.99
N ARG A 315 -24.56 5.31 -10.38
CA ARG A 315 -23.59 6.39 -10.07
C ARG A 315 -22.90 6.23 -8.71
N CYS A 316 -23.14 5.14 -7.99
CA CYS A 316 -22.62 4.90 -6.66
C CYS A 316 -21.39 4.00 -6.68
N LEU A 317 -20.35 4.31 -5.90
CA LEU A 317 -19.13 3.51 -5.77
C LEU A 317 -18.35 3.80 -4.47
N VAL A 318 -17.25 3.07 -4.22
CA VAL A 318 -16.26 3.43 -3.18
C VAL A 318 -15.07 4.15 -3.80
N VAL A 319 -14.60 5.19 -3.11
CA VAL A 319 -13.37 5.93 -3.41
C VAL A 319 -12.57 6.00 -2.11
N HIS A 320 -11.78 4.97 -1.86
CA HIS A 320 -11.08 4.73 -0.60
C HIS A 320 -9.68 5.35 -0.63
N PRO A 321 -9.37 6.37 0.20
CA PRO A 321 -8.03 6.95 0.30
C PRO A 321 -7.16 6.18 1.30
N VAL A 322 -5.85 6.08 1.04
CA VAL A 322 -4.91 5.49 2.00
C VAL A 322 -4.50 6.52 3.07
N ASN A 323 -4.67 6.16 4.35
CA ASN A 323 -4.33 7.03 5.48
C ASN A 323 -2.80 7.13 5.69
N PRO A 324 -2.16 8.33 5.73
CA PRO A 324 -2.75 9.67 5.66
C PRO A 324 -2.90 10.24 4.23
N PRO A 325 -4.11 10.65 3.79
CA PRO A 325 -4.40 10.91 2.36
C PRO A 325 -3.67 12.10 1.73
N LEU A 326 -3.20 13.06 2.55
CA LEU A 326 -2.46 14.22 2.04
C LEU A 326 -1.08 13.82 1.48
N TYR A 327 -0.48 12.75 2.04
CA TYR A 327 0.88 12.30 1.73
C TYR A 327 0.88 11.09 0.80
N LEU A 328 -0.06 10.16 0.99
CA LEU A 328 -0.22 8.97 0.16
C LEU A 328 -1.26 9.25 -0.92
N SER A 329 -0.83 9.30 -2.18
CA SER A 329 -1.71 9.59 -3.31
C SER A 329 -2.51 8.39 -3.83
N LEU A 330 -2.35 7.20 -3.25
CA LEU A 330 -3.11 6.04 -3.70
C LEU A 330 -4.56 6.16 -3.26
N THR A 331 -5.48 6.04 -4.23
CA THR A 331 -6.92 5.98 -3.99
C THR A 331 -7.50 4.77 -4.73
N GLU A 332 -8.27 3.93 -4.06
CA GLU A 332 -8.94 2.78 -4.68
C GLU A 332 -10.34 3.18 -5.16
N VAL A 333 -10.58 3.07 -6.47
CA VAL A 333 -11.88 3.30 -7.11
C VAL A 333 -12.55 1.95 -7.33
N VAL A 334 -13.61 1.66 -6.56
CA VAL A 334 -14.21 0.32 -6.48
C VAL A 334 -15.68 0.36 -6.89
N PRO A 335 -16.06 -0.20 -8.05
CA PRO A 335 -17.45 -0.27 -8.48
C PRO A 335 -18.22 -1.37 -7.73
N ALA A 336 -19.51 -1.09 -7.48
CA ALA A 336 -20.53 -2.10 -7.20
C ALA A 336 -20.88 -2.86 -8.50
N PRO A 337 -21.56 -4.03 -8.42
CA PRO A 337 -21.96 -4.81 -9.61
C PRO A 337 -22.86 -4.08 -10.62
N TRP A 338 -23.46 -2.96 -10.23
CA TRP A 338 -24.35 -2.13 -11.05
C TRP A 338 -23.78 -0.73 -11.35
N THR A 339 -22.57 -0.40 -10.87
CA THR A 339 -21.94 0.90 -11.17
C THR A 339 -21.65 0.97 -12.67
N ASP A 340 -22.07 2.05 -13.33
CA ASP A 340 -21.81 2.24 -14.75
C ASP A 340 -20.35 2.66 -15.03
N GLU A 341 -19.86 2.24 -16.20
CA GLU A 341 -18.48 2.51 -16.65
C GLU A 341 -18.18 4.01 -16.71
N ILE A 342 -19.18 4.82 -17.05
CA ILE A 342 -19.06 6.28 -17.18
C ILE A 342 -18.78 6.91 -15.81
N SER A 343 -19.45 6.47 -14.75
CA SER A 343 -19.24 6.94 -13.37
C SER A 343 -17.87 6.54 -12.83
N VAL A 344 -17.40 5.33 -13.16
CA VAL A 344 -16.03 4.89 -12.83
C VAL A 344 -15.00 5.75 -13.57
N ALA A 345 -15.15 5.95 -14.88
CA ALA A 345 -14.23 6.74 -15.69
C ALA A 345 -14.18 8.22 -15.25
N LYS A 346 -15.36 8.86 -15.07
CA LYS A 346 -15.49 10.22 -14.53
C LYS A 346 -14.77 10.35 -13.18
N THR A 347 -14.91 9.36 -12.30
CA THR A 347 -14.22 9.36 -10.99
C THR A 347 -12.71 9.19 -11.12
N VAL A 348 -12.23 8.30 -11.98
CA VAL A 348 -10.80 8.11 -12.22
C VAL A 348 -10.16 9.41 -12.73
N GLU A 349 -10.78 10.12 -13.67
CA GLU A 349 -10.25 11.41 -14.12
C GLU A 349 -10.35 12.50 -13.04
N LEU A 350 -11.45 12.55 -12.27
CA LEU A 350 -11.58 13.48 -11.14
C LEU A 350 -10.48 13.28 -10.09
N MET A 351 -10.15 12.03 -9.75
CA MET A 351 -9.07 11.70 -8.81
C MET A 351 -7.69 12.12 -9.36
N LYS A 352 -7.44 11.96 -10.66
CA LYS A 352 -6.20 12.45 -11.29
C LYS A 352 -6.10 13.97 -11.26
N ASP A 353 -7.19 14.70 -11.54
CA ASP A 353 -7.21 16.16 -11.56
C ASP A 353 -6.90 16.79 -10.20
N ILE A 354 -7.29 16.14 -9.10
CA ILE A 354 -6.90 16.53 -7.72
C ILE A 354 -5.52 15.97 -7.29
N GLY A 355 -4.75 15.42 -8.21
CA GLY A 355 -3.39 14.92 -7.99
C GLY A 355 -3.29 13.65 -7.14
N GLN A 356 -4.37 12.84 -7.10
CA GLN A 356 -4.33 11.46 -6.62
C GLN A 356 -3.89 10.49 -7.73
N THR A 357 -3.58 9.27 -7.34
CA THR A 357 -3.17 8.15 -8.17
C THR A 357 -4.24 7.06 -8.04
N PRO A 358 -5.35 7.16 -8.80
CA PRO A 358 -6.45 6.21 -8.69
C PRO A 358 -6.05 4.84 -9.24
N VAL A 359 -6.35 3.79 -8.48
CA VAL A 359 -6.34 2.39 -8.94
C VAL A 359 -7.78 1.91 -9.00
N ARG A 360 -8.23 1.61 -10.22
CA ARG A 360 -9.53 0.99 -10.45
C ARG A 360 -9.49 -0.49 -10.08
N LEU A 361 -10.42 -0.93 -9.26
CA LEU A 361 -10.72 -2.35 -9.07
C LEU A 361 -11.75 -2.79 -10.13
N ASN A 362 -11.57 -4.00 -10.68
CA ASN A 362 -12.51 -4.55 -11.66
C ASN A 362 -13.83 -5.01 -11.04
N ARG A 363 -13.82 -5.27 -9.72
CA ARG A 363 -14.98 -5.61 -8.89
C ARG A 363 -14.66 -5.35 -7.43
N GLU A 364 -15.68 -5.13 -6.62
CA GLU A 364 -15.54 -5.14 -5.16
C GLU A 364 -15.08 -6.50 -4.60
N VAL A 365 -14.30 -6.42 -3.53
CA VAL A 365 -13.86 -7.52 -2.66
C VAL A 365 -13.73 -6.97 -1.24
N LEU A 366 -13.98 -7.81 -0.23
CA LEU A 366 -13.82 -7.41 1.17
C LEU A 366 -12.37 -6.97 1.45
N GLY A 367 -12.22 -5.72 1.94
CA GLY A 367 -10.92 -5.08 2.19
C GLY A 367 -10.17 -4.58 0.94
N PHE A 368 -10.84 -4.52 -0.22
CA PHE A 368 -10.28 -3.99 -1.48
C PHE A 368 -8.91 -4.60 -1.83
N ALA A 369 -7.94 -3.85 -2.36
CA ALA A 369 -6.59 -4.37 -2.63
C ALA A 369 -5.60 -4.00 -1.52
N VAL A 370 -5.62 -2.75 -1.05
CA VAL A 370 -4.66 -2.24 -0.04
C VAL A 370 -4.76 -3.03 1.27
N ASN A 371 -5.95 -3.13 1.87
CA ASN A 371 -6.09 -3.83 3.15
C ASN A 371 -5.87 -5.35 2.99
N ARG A 372 -6.17 -5.96 1.84
CA ARG A 372 -5.86 -7.37 1.58
C ARG A 372 -4.35 -7.65 1.55
N LEU A 373 -3.56 -6.79 0.91
CA LEU A 373 -2.10 -6.89 0.93
C LEU A 373 -1.53 -6.62 2.33
N GLN A 374 -2.05 -5.61 3.03
CA GLN A 374 -1.64 -5.29 4.40
C GLN A 374 -1.94 -6.43 5.38
N TYR A 375 -3.13 -7.03 5.32
CA TYR A 375 -3.54 -8.10 6.24
C TYR A 375 -2.85 -9.43 5.93
N ALA A 376 -2.48 -9.71 4.67
CA ALA A 376 -1.64 -10.85 4.33
C ALA A 376 -0.25 -10.74 5.00
N LEU A 377 0.36 -9.54 4.97
CA LEU A 377 1.62 -9.28 5.67
C LEU A 377 1.46 -9.34 7.19
N LEU A 378 0.41 -8.70 7.74
CA LEU A 378 0.14 -8.65 9.18
C LEU A 378 -0.12 -10.05 9.77
N ALA A 379 -0.82 -10.92 9.06
CA ALA A 379 -1.07 -12.30 9.49
C ALA A 379 0.22 -13.11 9.63
N GLU A 380 1.19 -12.91 8.72
CA GLU A 380 2.49 -13.58 8.80
C GLU A 380 3.39 -12.95 9.87
N ALA A 381 3.44 -11.62 9.95
CA ALA A 381 4.13 -10.91 11.02
C ALA A 381 3.67 -11.36 12.41
N TRP A 382 2.36 -11.56 12.61
CA TRP A 382 1.80 -12.07 13.85
C TRP A 382 2.26 -13.50 14.17
N ARG A 383 2.25 -14.41 13.18
CA ARG A 383 2.76 -15.79 13.34
C ARG A 383 4.24 -15.80 13.73
N LEU A 384 5.07 -15.04 13.03
CA LEU A 384 6.51 -14.96 13.32
C LEU A 384 6.80 -14.50 14.76
N VAL A 385 6.01 -13.57 15.31
CA VAL A 385 6.11 -13.17 16.73
C VAL A 385 5.58 -14.23 17.68
N LYS A 386 4.39 -14.77 17.39
CA LYS A 386 3.68 -15.76 18.21
C LYS A 386 4.48 -17.06 18.37
N ASP A 387 5.04 -17.55 17.27
CA ASP A 387 5.79 -18.81 17.22
C ASP A 387 7.27 -18.62 17.64
N GLY A 388 7.64 -17.40 18.07
CA GLY A 388 8.97 -17.09 18.62
C GLY A 388 10.08 -17.03 17.58
N VAL A 389 9.76 -16.91 16.29
CA VAL A 389 10.73 -16.83 15.19
C VAL A 389 11.45 -15.49 15.18
N LEU A 390 10.74 -14.41 15.49
CA LEU A 390 11.28 -13.05 15.62
C LEU A 390 10.65 -12.30 16.80
N ASP A 391 11.37 -11.33 17.34
CA ASP A 391 10.78 -10.32 18.22
C ASP A 391 10.12 -9.18 17.41
N PRO A 392 9.10 -8.48 17.95
CA PRO A 392 8.31 -7.52 17.17
C PRO A 392 9.14 -6.42 16.50
N GLU A 393 10.17 -5.92 17.20
CA GLU A 393 11.10 -4.91 16.66
C GLU A 393 11.88 -5.41 15.44
N ASP A 394 12.27 -6.70 15.42
CA ASP A 394 13.03 -7.27 14.31
C ASP A 394 12.12 -7.63 13.12
N VAL A 395 10.85 -7.97 13.36
CA VAL A 395 9.84 -8.05 12.29
C VAL A 395 9.68 -6.69 11.59
N ASP A 396 9.59 -5.61 12.36
CA ASP A 396 9.52 -4.26 11.80
C ASP A 396 10.81 -3.86 11.07
N LYS A 397 12.01 -4.23 11.55
CA LYS A 397 13.28 -3.99 10.82
C LYS A 397 13.36 -4.73 9.50
N VAL A 398 12.88 -5.98 9.42
CA VAL A 398 12.80 -6.73 8.14
C VAL A 398 11.98 -5.96 7.11
N MET A 399 10.94 -5.25 7.57
CA MET A 399 10.17 -4.33 6.74
C MET A 399 10.90 -2.99 6.50
N SER A 400 11.27 -2.22 7.52
CA SER A 400 11.79 -0.85 7.35
C SER A 400 13.12 -0.80 6.62
N GLU A 401 14.03 -1.75 6.88
CA GLU A 401 15.39 -1.76 6.33
C GLU A 401 15.53 -2.68 5.11
N GLY A 402 14.56 -3.56 4.85
CA GLY A 402 14.69 -4.66 3.87
C GLY A 402 13.64 -4.68 2.75
N LEU A 403 12.38 -4.97 3.10
CA LEU A 403 11.30 -5.17 2.12
C LEU A 403 10.51 -3.90 1.79
N GLY A 404 10.36 -3.00 2.76
CA GLY A 404 9.69 -1.70 2.61
C GLY A 404 10.39 -0.74 1.65
N PRO A 405 11.73 -0.55 1.69
CA PRO A 405 12.42 0.39 0.81
C PRO A 405 12.21 0.14 -0.68
N ARG A 406 12.14 -1.12 -1.13
CA ARG A 406 11.80 -1.44 -2.53
C ARG A 406 10.32 -1.18 -2.83
N TYR A 407 9.41 -1.51 -1.89
CA TYR A 407 7.98 -1.26 -2.03
C TYR A 407 7.58 0.23 -1.97
N ALA A 408 8.45 1.10 -1.46
CA ALA A 408 8.29 2.55 -1.57
C ALA A 408 8.34 3.03 -3.04
N PHE A 409 9.00 2.29 -3.95
CA PHE A 409 9.18 2.67 -5.35
C PHE A 409 8.54 1.70 -6.36
N GLN A 410 8.47 0.40 -6.04
CA GLN A 410 8.08 -0.66 -6.98
C GLN A 410 7.05 -1.61 -6.37
N GLY A 411 6.04 -2.02 -7.14
CA GLY A 411 5.10 -3.04 -6.69
C GLY A 411 5.73 -4.43 -6.55
N PRO A 412 5.08 -5.38 -5.84
CA PRO A 412 5.59 -6.74 -5.69
C PRO A 412 5.78 -7.47 -7.04
N LEU A 413 4.89 -7.23 -8.02
CA LEU A 413 5.01 -7.83 -9.36
C LEU A 413 6.21 -7.26 -10.15
N GLN A 414 6.49 -5.96 -10.01
CA GLN A 414 7.68 -5.35 -10.61
C GLN A 414 8.96 -5.82 -9.91
N THR A 415 8.90 -6.01 -8.59
CA THR A 415 10.01 -6.57 -7.80
C THR A 415 10.40 -7.96 -8.29
N ILE A 416 9.45 -8.86 -8.52
CA ILE A 416 9.78 -10.21 -9.05
C ILE A 416 10.27 -10.16 -10.50
N HIS A 417 9.74 -9.26 -11.32
CA HIS A 417 10.20 -9.07 -12.71
C HIS A 417 11.68 -8.64 -12.77
N LEU A 418 12.13 -7.79 -11.84
CA LEU A 418 13.49 -7.25 -11.80
C LEU A 418 14.48 -8.12 -11.00
N ASN A 419 14.00 -9.01 -10.13
CA ASN A 419 14.85 -9.95 -9.38
C ASN A 419 15.27 -11.19 -10.21
N ALA A 420 14.91 -11.23 -11.49
CA ALA A 420 15.20 -12.29 -12.44
C ALA A 420 15.24 -11.68 -13.86
N LEU A 421 15.40 -12.51 -14.89
CA LEU A 421 15.24 -12.11 -16.29
C LEU A 421 13.75 -12.09 -16.68
N GLY A 422 12.96 -11.29 -15.96
CA GLY A 422 11.51 -11.22 -16.09
C GLY A 422 10.75 -12.22 -15.21
N VAL A 423 9.40 -12.13 -15.25
CA VAL A 423 8.51 -12.90 -14.35
C VAL A 423 8.57 -14.40 -14.63
N GLU A 424 8.74 -14.82 -15.88
CA GLU A 424 8.82 -16.24 -16.26
C GLU A 424 10.07 -16.90 -15.66
N ASP A 425 11.24 -16.29 -15.83
CA ASP A 425 12.50 -16.74 -15.22
C ASP A 425 12.42 -16.71 -13.69
N TYR A 426 11.77 -15.70 -13.09
CA TYR A 426 11.51 -15.67 -11.65
C TYR A 426 10.67 -16.89 -11.20
N CYS A 427 9.58 -17.19 -11.90
CA CYS A 427 8.72 -18.32 -11.59
C CYS A 427 9.45 -19.66 -11.76
N ASN A 428 10.22 -19.82 -12.84
CA ASN A 428 11.01 -21.03 -13.09
C ASN A 428 12.03 -21.30 -11.97
N ARG A 429 12.67 -20.25 -11.43
CA ARG A 429 13.65 -20.38 -10.33
C ARG A 429 13.01 -20.55 -8.95
N TYR A 430 11.97 -19.76 -8.64
CA TYR A 430 11.55 -19.53 -7.26
C TYR A 430 10.16 -20.07 -6.91
N ALA A 431 9.29 -20.38 -7.88
CA ALA A 431 7.91 -20.78 -7.58
C ALA A 431 7.82 -22.06 -6.74
N ALA A 432 8.75 -23.00 -6.89
CA ALA A 432 8.82 -24.19 -6.04
C ALA A 432 9.16 -23.86 -4.57
N GLY A 433 10.10 -22.93 -4.34
CA GLY A 433 10.43 -22.43 -3.00
C GLY A 433 9.27 -21.65 -2.37
N ILE A 434 8.66 -20.75 -3.14
CA ILE A 434 7.50 -19.96 -2.72
C ILE A 434 6.33 -20.86 -2.30
N ARG A 435 5.98 -21.89 -3.10
CA ARG A 435 4.94 -22.86 -2.73
C ARG A 435 5.26 -23.61 -1.44
N ARG A 436 6.53 -23.98 -1.21
CA ARG A 436 6.94 -24.67 0.02
C ARG A 436 6.79 -23.77 1.25
N VAL A 437 7.22 -22.51 1.18
CA VAL A 437 7.07 -21.54 2.27
C VAL A 437 5.60 -21.22 2.54
N LEU A 438 4.79 -21.00 1.49
CA LEU A 438 3.34 -20.75 1.64
C LEU A 438 2.57 -21.94 2.22
N ALA A 439 3.03 -23.17 1.99
CA ALA A 439 2.44 -24.38 2.57
C ALA A 439 2.86 -24.65 4.03
N ASP A 440 3.93 -24.00 4.51
CA ASP A 440 4.43 -24.07 5.88
C ASP A 440 3.76 -23.00 6.79
N MET A 441 3.20 -21.94 6.18
CA MET A 441 2.48 -20.89 6.92
C MET A 441 1.28 -21.47 7.69
N GLY A 442 1.23 -21.13 8.99
CA GLY A 442 0.13 -21.51 9.87
C GLY A 442 -1.23 -20.89 9.50
N PRO A 443 -2.31 -21.26 10.21
CA PRO A 443 -3.65 -20.74 9.96
C PRO A 443 -3.74 -19.22 10.15
N THR A 444 -4.86 -18.62 9.72
CA THR A 444 -5.18 -17.22 9.99
C THR A 444 -5.17 -16.96 11.51
N PRO A 445 -4.41 -15.97 12.02
CA PRO A 445 -4.45 -15.59 13.43
C PRO A 445 -5.84 -15.08 13.84
N SER A 446 -6.21 -15.25 15.12
CA SER A 446 -7.39 -14.57 15.66
C SER A 446 -7.13 -13.10 16.00
N PHE A 447 -5.86 -12.75 16.29
CA PHE A 447 -5.46 -11.45 16.85
C PHE A 447 -6.03 -11.19 18.26
N GLU A 448 -6.39 -12.27 18.97
CA GLU A 448 -7.02 -12.25 20.30
C GLU A 448 -6.11 -12.82 21.39
N GLU A 449 -4.93 -13.36 21.04
CA GLU A 449 -4.02 -14.02 21.99
C GLU A 449 -3.37 -12.99 22.94
N PRO A 450 -3.72 -12.95 24.26
CA PRO A 450 -3.33 -11.84 25.13
C PRO A 450 -1.82 -11.70 25.31
N GLU A 451 -1.10 -12.83 25.38
CA GLU A 451 0.36 -12.87 25.52
C GLU A 451 1.08 -12.29 24.29
N VAL A 452 0.53 -12.52 23.09
CA VAL A 452 1.09 -11.99 21.83
C VAL A 452 0.78 -10.49 21.71
N ILE A 453 -0.45 -10.09 22.05
CA ILE A 453 -0.86 -8.68 22.14
C ILE A 453 0.03 -7.92 23.13
N GLU A 454 0.29 -8.48 24.32
CA GLU A 454 1.13 -7.86 25.34
C GLU A 454 2.59 -7.77 24.89
N LYS A 455 3.17 -8.84 24.32
CA LYS A 455 4.54 -8.84 23.78
C LYS A 455 4.74 -7.75 22.72
N ILE A 456 3.82 -7.66 21.75
CA ILE A 456 3.86 -6.63 20.70
C ILE A 456 3.65 -5.23 21.31
N SER A 457 2.62 -5.05 22.14
CA SER A 457 2.30 -3.76 22.75
C SER A 457 3.45 -3.22 23.63
N LEU A 458 4.13 -4.07 24.38
CA LEU A 458 5.29 -3.69 25.18
C LEU A 458 6.46 -3.24 24.29
N SER A 459 6.83 -4.05 23.30
CA SER A 459 7.91 -3.72 22.34
C SER A 459 7.63 -2.43 21.57
N MET A 460 6.39 -2.25 21.10
CA MET A 460 5.97 -1.04 20.39
C MET A 460 5.99 0.19 21.30
N ARG A 461 5.52 0.12 22.55
CA ARG A 461 5.60 1.26 23.50
C ARG A 461 7.03 1.67 23.84
N THR A 462 8.00 0.76 23.76
CA THR A 462 9.42 1.06 23.98
C THR A 462 10.08 1.69 22.75
N SER A 463 9.82 1.17 21.56
CA SER A 463 10.44 1.63 20.30
C SER A 463 9.75 2.88 19.72
N VAL A 464 8.41 2.94 19.83
CA VAL A 464 7.55 4.01 19.35
C VAL A 464 6.58 4.41 20.48
N PRO A 465 7.01 5.26 21.42
CA PRO A 465 6.14 5.74 22.50
C PRO A 465 4.84 6.32 21.95
N ASP A 466 3.72 6.04 22.63
CA ASP A 466 2.38 6.51 22.26
C ASP A 466 2.26 8.03 22.51
N HIS A 467 2.86 8.79 21.59
CA HIS A 467 3.14 10.20 21.72
C HIS A 467 3.01 10.88 20.34
N PRO A 468 2.39 12.07 20.24
CA PRO A 468 2.14 12.75 18.97
C PRO A 468 3.39 12.93 18.09
N ALA A 469 4.58 13.06 18.68
CA ALA A 469 5.84 13.19 17.94
C ALA A 469 6.13 12.01 17.00
N ALA A 470 5.74 10.77 17.35
CA ALA A 470 5.93 9.61 16.48
C ALA A 470 5.06 9.70 15.21
N LEU A 471 3.81 10.16 15.36
CA LEU A 471 2.90 10.40 14.25
C LEU A 471 3.39 11.54 13.33
N GLU A 472 3.94 12.62 13.91
CA GLU A 472 4.55 13.72 13.14
C GLU A 472 5.84 13.31 12.42
N GLN A 473 6.69 12.48 13.03
CA GLN A 473 7.88 11.93 12.37
C GLN A 473 7.48 11.04 11.18
N ARG A 474 6.45 10.20 11.34
CA ARG A 474 5.89 9.41 10.23
C ARG A 474 5.39 10.30 9.10
N LYS A 475 4.63 11.35 9.39
CA LYS A 475 4.16 12.34 8.40
C LYS A 475 5.32 13.02 7.67
N THR A 476 6.35 13.44 8.40
CA THR A 476 7.56 14.08 7.84
C THR A 476 8.29 13.13 6.88
N ASN A 477 8.44 11.86 7.24
CA ASN A 477 9.05 10.84 6.39
C ASN A 477 8.21 10.59 5.12
N LEU A 478 6.88 10.49 5.26
CA LEU A 478 5.97 10.35 4.12
C LEU A 478 5.98 11.58 3.21
N ALA A 479 6.09 12.80 3.74
CA ALA A 479 6.24 14.02 2.95
C ALA A 479 7.52 14.01 2.11
N ARG A 480 8.65 13.63 2.71
CA ARG A 480 9.94 13.49 2.02
C ARG A 480 9.87 12.42 0.92
N LEU A 481 9.27 11.26 1.21
CA LEU A 481 9.08 10.21 0.22
C LEU A 481 8.14 10.66 -0.93
N ALA A 482 7.06 11.38 -0.62
CA ALA A 482 6.15 11.91 -1.62
C ALA A 482 6.80 12.97 -2.53
N LYS A 483 7.80 13.72 -2.04
CA LYS A 483 8.65 14.59 -2.90
C LYS A 483 9.56 13.77 -3.79
N LEU A 484 10.33 12.86 -3.19
CA LEU A 484 11.29 11.99 -3.88
C LEU A 484 10.65 11.09 -4.96
N LYS A 485 9.34 10.80 -4.87
CA LYS A 485 8.59 10.06 -5.89
C LYS A 485 8.05 10.92 -7.05
N ARG A 486 8.24 12.24 -7.01
CA ARG A 486 7.88 13.20 -8.09
C ARG A 486 9.09 13.79 -8.80
N GLU A 487 10.28 13.64 -8.20
CA GLU A 487 11.60 13.89 -8.78
C GLU A 487 12.02 12.71 -9.68
#